data_AF-A0A524MGI1-F1
#
_entry.id   AF-A0A524MGI1-F1
#
_cell.length_a   1.000
_cell.length_b   1.000
_cell.length_c   1.000
_cell.angle_alpha   90.00
_cell.angle_beta   90.00
_cell.angle_gamma   90.00
#
_symmetry.space_group_name_H-M   'P 1'
#
loop_
_entity.id
_entity.type
_entity.pdbx_description
1 polymer ?
#
loop_
_entity_poly.entity_id
_entity_poly.type
_entity_poly.pdbx_seq_one_letter_code
_entity_poly.pdbx_strand_id
1 'polypeptide(L)'
;MVIKAVFGLGNPGRPYALTRHNIGFEVVDLYRKMHEAGMKGRIEGSALVYSIGDLLLVKPMTYMNESGVAVRAVLDKHRVPPCDAIIVYDDLDLALGRIRILAAGGAGSHNGMKSVIRALGTEDIPRLRIGIETEARGESGHDFVLDRFSKNEWKVVLPALQSAVEAIDVFCGRGIDEAMTRFNRWE
;
A
#
# COMPACT_ATOMS: atom_id res chain seq x y z
N MET A 1 -2.63 -18.66 -5.54
CA MET A 1 -3.58 -17.75 -4.87
C MET A 1 -3.79 -16.56 -5.79
N VAL A 2 -5.04 -16.15 -6.02
CA VAL A 2 -5.35 -14.97 -6.83
C VAL A 2 -5.64 -13.85 -5.84
N ILE A 3 -4.89 -12.75 -5.94
CA ILE A 3 -5.16 -11.57 -5.10
C ILE A 3 -6.55 -11.04 -5.43
N LYS A 4 -7.33 -10.76 -4.38
CA LYS A 4 -8.70 -10.24 -4.45
C LYS A 4 -8.82 -8.83 -3.91
N ALA A 5 -7.84 -8.36 -3.13
CA ALA A 5 -7.86 -7.01 -2.59
C ALA A 5 -6.47 -6.37 -2.46
N VAL A 6 -6.35 -5.12 -2.89
CA VAL A 6 -5.19 -4.25 -2.69
C VAL A 6 -5.59 -3.13 -1.75
N PHE A 7 -4.90 -3.01 -0.61
CA PHE A 7 -5.11 -1.93 0.35
C PHE A 7 -3.94 -0.96 0.29
N GLY A 8 -4.18 0.25 -0.19
CA GLY A 8 -3.22 1.34 -0.07
C GLY A 8 -3.39 2.03 1.28
N LEU A 9 -2.37 2.02 2.13
CA LEU A 9 -2.43 2.75 3.40
C LEU A 9 -2.17 4.25 3.19
N GLY A 10 -2.78 5.07 4.05
CA GLY A 10 -2.69 6.52 4.02
C GLY A 10 -3.60 7.18 5.06
N ASN A 11 -3.40 8.47 5.29
CA ASN A 11 -4.29 9.31 6.09
C ASN A 11 -5.28 10.08 5.20
N PRO A 12 -6.58 10.14 5.56
CA PRO A 12 -7.58 10.88 4.83
C PRO A 12 -7.49 12.39 5.08
N GLY A 13 -7.84 13.19 4.07
CA GLY A 13 -7.98 14.65 4.19
C GLY A 13 -6.88 15.43 3.49
N ARG A 14 -7.18 16.70 3.20
CA ARG A 14 -6.30 17.61 2.44
C ARG A 14 -4.89 17.79 3.03
N PRO A 15 -4.68 17.84 4.36
CA PRO A 15 -3.34 18.01 4.92
C PRO A 15 -2.37 16.89 4.52
N TYR A 16 -2.86 15.66 4.39
CA TYR A 16 -2.04 14.47 4.13
C TYR A 16 -1.89 14.14 2.65
N ALA A 17 -2.55 14.89 1.76
CA ALA A 17 -2.41 14.69 0.32
C ALA A 17 -0.94 14.85 -0.12
N LEU A 18 -0.46 13.89 -0.92
CA LEU A 18 0.89 13.83 -1.46
C LEU A 18 2.01 13.77 -0.41
N THR A 19 1.69 13.35 0.82
CA THR A 19 2.69 13.06 1.86
C THR A 19 3.31 11.69 1.65
N ARG A 20 4.51 11.46 2.18
CA ARG A 20 5.20 10.16 2.08
C ARG A 20 4.33 9.03 2.64
N HIS A 21 3.62 9.29 3.74
CA HIS A 21 2.73 8.34 4.40
C HIS A 21 1.47 7.98 3.61
N ASN A 22 1.19 8.69 2.52
CA ASN A 22 0.06 8.45 1.64
C ASN A 22 0.45 7.72 0.35
N ILE A 23 1.68 7.23 0.22
CA ILE A 23 2.13 6.57 -1.00
C ILE A 23 1.28 5.35 -1.39
N GLY A 24 0.71 4.64 -0.41
CA GLY A 24 -0.23 3.55 -0.67
C GLY A 24 -1.50 4.03 -1.38
N PHE A 25 -2.03 5.20 -1.02
CA PHE A 25 -3.15 5.80 -1.74
C PHE A 25 -2.78 6.20 -3.17
N GLU A 26 -1.56 6.68 -3.38
CA GLU A 26 -1.06 7.06 -4.71
C GLU A 26 -0.95 5.82 -5.62
N VAL A 27 -0.52 4.67 -5.10
CA VAL A 27 -0.52 3.40 -5.84
C VAL A 27 -1.95 3.01 -6.24
N VAL A 28 -2.91 3.09 -5.33
CA VAL A 28 -4.32 2.78 -5.64
C VAL A 28 -4.86 3.70 -6.74
N ASP A 29 -4.58 5.00 -6.68
CA ASP A 29 -5.02 5.93 -7.72
C ASP A 29 -4.35 5.70 -9.07
N LEU A 30 -3.03 5.41 -9.06
CA LEU A 30 -2.31 5.12 -10.29
C LEU A 30 -2.80 3.82 -10.93
N TYR A 31 -3.00 2.76 -10.14
CA TYR A 31 -3.53 1.49 -10.62
C TYR A 31 -4.89 1.70 -11.32
N ARG A 32 -5.79 2.46 -10.71
CA ARG A 32 -7.10 2.80 -11.28
C ARG A 32 -6.98 3.56 -12.60
N LYS A 33 -6.06 4.52 -12.66
CA LYS A 33 -5.84 5.33 -13.86
C LYS A 33 -5.30 4.47 -15.01
N MET A 34 -4.36 3.57 -14.73
CA MET A 34 -3.73 2.71 -15.74
C MET A 34 -4.68 1.64 -16.29
N HIS A 35 -5.60 1.16 -15.47
CA HIS A 35 -6.57 0.14 -15.85
C HIS A 35 -7.94 0.71 -16.26
N GLU A 36 -7.98 2.01 -16.61
CA GLU A 36 -9.18 2.72 -17.07
C GLU A 36 -10.43 2.50 -16.20
N ALA A 37 -10.24 2.40 -14.88
CA ALA A 37 -11.31 2.15 -13.93
C ALA A 37 -12.17 3.41 -13.76
N GLY A 38 -13.08 3.64 -14.71
CA GLY A 38 -14.08 4.71 -14.70
C GLY A 38 -15.16 4.56 -13.63
N MET A 39 -15.11 3.50 -12.83
CA MET A 39 -16.08 3.25 -11.77
C MET A 39 -15.86 4.21 -10.59
N LYS A 40 -16.97 4.84 -10.18
CA LYS A 40 -17.00 5.66 -8.96
C LYS A 40 -16.74 4.76 -7.75
N GLY A 41 -15.89 5.23 -6.85
CA GLY A 41 -15.65 4.55 -5.58
C GLY A 41 -16.91 4.54 -4.72
N ARG A 42 -17.04 3.48 -3.93
CA ARG A 42 -18.12 3.29 -2.96
C ARG A 42 -17.54 3.37 -1.56
N ILE A 43 -18.26 4.01 -0.66
CA ILE A 43 -17.91 4.00 0.75
C ILE A 43 -18.46 2.72 1.36
N GLU A 44 -17.57 1.94 1.99
CA GLU A 44 -17.90 0.71 2.68
C GLU A 44 -17.34 0.77 4.11
N GLY A 45 -18.21 1.06 5.07
CA GLY A 45 -17.76 1.38 6.43
C GLY A 45 -16.83 2.59 6.41
N SER A 46 -15.62 2.41 6.93
CA SER A 46 -14.57 3.44 6.96
C SER A 46 -13.56 3.28 5.84
N ALA A 47 -13.95 2.76 4.66
CA ALA A 47 -13.07 2.60 3.51
C ALA A 47 -13.71 3.14 2.22
N LEU A 48 -12.87 3.67 1.33
CA LEU A 48 -13.23 3.98 -0.05
C LEU A 48 -12.77 2.81 -0.93
N VAL A 49 -13.73 2.13 -1.55
CA VAL A 49 -13.53 0.89 -2.30
C VAL A 49 -13.84 1.10 -3.77
N TYR A 50 -12.97 0.60 -4.62
CA TYR A 50 -13.15 0.49 -6.06
C TYR A 50 -13.08 -0.98 -6.45
N SER A 51 -13.75 -1.35 -7.53
CA SER A 51 -13.61 -2.68 -8.13
C SER A 51 -12.97 -2.54 -9.50
N ILE A 52 -12.18 -3.51 -9.93
CA ILE A 52 -11.68 -3.65 -11.30
C ILE A 52 -11.75 -5.13 -11.62
N GLY A 53 -12.76 -5.55 -12.39
CA GLY A 53 -13.12 -6.97 -12.46
C GLY A 53 -13.41 -7.51 -11.05
N ASP A 54 -12.74 -8.61 -10.69
CA ASP A 54 -12.84 -9.25 -9.37
C ASP A 54 -11.88 -8.69 -8.32
N LEU A 55 -11.03 -7.72 -8.69
CA LEU A 55 -10.07 -7.11 -7.79
C LEU A 55 -10.68 -5.90 -7.07
N LEU A 56 -10.56 -5.87 -5.74
CA LEU A 56 -10.88 -4.72 -4.93
C LEU A 56 -9.65 -3.83 -4.75
N LEU A 57 -9.80 -2.53 -4.96
CA LEU A 57 -8.81 -1.52 -4.58
C LEU A 57 -9.37 -0.66 -3.47
N VAL A 58 -8.63 -0.54 -2.38
CA VAL A 58 -9.17 -0.03 -1.13
C VAL A 58 -8.27 1.03 -0.54
N LYS A 59 -8.87 2.14 -0.13
CA LYS A 59 -8.26 3.19 0.67
C LYS A 59 -8.96 3.24 2.04
N PRO A 60 -8.33 2.79 3.13
CA PRO A 60 -8.81 3.03 4.48
C PRO A 60 -9.00 4.53 4.74
N MET A 61 -10.21 4.95 5.12
CA MET A 61 -10.55 6.35 5.43
C MET A 61 -10.49 6.63 6.94
N THR A 62 -9.69 5.85 7.67
CA THR A 62 -9.33 6.05 9.08
C THR A 62 -7.97 6.74 9.17
N TYR A 63 -7.59 7.25 10.34
CA TYR A 63 -6.18 7.56 10.57
C TYR A 63 -5.31 6.31 10.49
N MET A 64 -4.02 6.49 10.18
CA MET A 64 -3.09 5.41 9.91
C MET A 64 -3.05 4.37 11.05
N ASN A 65 -3.02 4.80 12.30
CA ASN A 65 -2.97 3.91 13.46
C ASN A 65 -4.24 3.04 13.63
N GLU A 66 -5.31 3.34 12.91
CA GLU A 66 -6.58 2.60 12.89
C GLU A 66 -6.88 1.96 11.51
N SER A 67 -5.93 1.95 10.57
CA SER A 67 -6.13 1.34 9.25
C SER A 67 -6.61 -0.12 9.30
N GLY A 68 -6.20 -0.87 10.33
CA GLY A 68 -6.63 -2.26 10.50
C GLY A 68 -8.14 -2.43 10.66
N VAL A 69 -8.84 -1.46 11.25
CA VAL A 69 -10.29 -1.48 11.42
C VAL A 69 -10.99 -1.49 10.06
N ALA A 70 -10.57 -0.60 9.16
CA ALA A 70 -11.11 -0.51 7.80
C ALA A 70 -10.73 -1.73 6.96
N VAL A 71 -9.47 -2.20 7.05
CA VAL A 71 -9.01 -3.40 6.34
C VAL A 71 -9.85 -4.61 6.74
N ARG A 72 -10.00 -4.86 8.04
CA ARG A 72 -10.79 -5.98 8.57
C ARG A 72 -12.23 -5.94 8.08
N ALA A 73 -12.87 -4.77 8.15
CA ALA A 73 -14.27 -4.60 7.74
C ALA A 73 -14.49 -4.94 6.26
N VAL A 74 -13.57 -4.54 5.38
CA VAL A 74 -13.67 -4.85 3.94
C VAL A 74 -13.40 -6.32 3.68
N LEU A 75 -12.38 -6.92 4.30
CA LEU A 75 -12.08 -8.34 4.14
C LEU A 75 -13.25 -9.22 4.60
N ASP A 76 -13.84 -8.95 5.76
CA ASP A 76 -14.98 -9.70 6.30
C ASP A 76 -16.20 -9.58 5.39
N LYS A 77 -16.51 -8.37 4.93
CA LYS A 77 -17.67 -8.11 4.06
C LYS A 77 -17.58 -8.87 2.74
N HIS A 78 -16.40 -8.89 2.12
CA HIS A 78 -16.17 -9.54 0.83
C HIS A 78 -15.69 -10.99 0.96
N ARG A 79 -15.58 -11.51 2.19
CA ARG A 79 -15.09 -12.87 2.50
C ARG A 79 -13.73 -13.16 1.84
N VAL A 80 -12.85 -12.16 1.86
CA VAL A 80 -11.49 -12.26 1.32
C VAL A 80 -10.56 -12.69 2.47
N PRO A 81 -9.88 -13.84 2.37
CA PRO A 81 -8.90 -14.22 3.39
C PRO A 81 -7.67 -13.29 3.32
N PRO A 82 -6.97 -13.04 4.45
CA PRO A 82 -5.83 -12.11 4.47
C PRO A 82 -4.70 -12.46 3.48
N CYS A 83 -4.48 -13.74 3.18
CA CYS A 83 -3.48 -14.19 2.21
C CYS A 83 -3.84 -13.91 0.74
N ASP A 84 -5.13 -13.64 0.44
CA ASP A 84 -5.61 -13.18 -0.86
C ASP A 84 -5.65 -11.63 -0.93
N ALA A 85 -5.04 -10.93 0.01
CA ALA A 85 -4.91 -9.48 0.03
C ALA A 85 -3.45 -9.03 -0.03
N ILE A 86 -3.20 -7.78 -0.44
CA ILE A 86 -1.90 -7.14 -0.31
C ILE A 86 -2.01 -5.75 0.30
N ILE A 87 -1.16 -5.45 1.28
CA ILE A 87 -1.07 -4.14 1.94
C ILE A 87 0.09 -3.34 1.34
N VAL A 88 -0.19 -2.15 0.82
CA VAL A 88 0.79 -1.25 0.19
C VAL A 88 1.02 -0.05 1.09
N TYR A 89 2.28 0.23 1.45
CA TYR A 89 2.63 1.30 2.40
C TYR A 89 4.08 1.78 2.25
N ASP A 90 4.38 2.94 2.83
CA ASP A 90 5.72 3.55 2.85
C ASP A 90 6.67 2.87 3.83
N ASP A 91 7.96 2.91 3.52
CA ASP A 91 8.95 2.24 4.34
C ASP A 91 10.21 3.08 4.57
N LEU A 92 10.51 3.29 5.86
CA LEU A 92 11.63 4.09 6.33
C LEU A 92 12.98 3.36 6.26
N ASP A 93 12.98 2.04 6.07
CA ASP A 93 14.19 1.22 6.01
C ASP A 93 14.58 0.87 4.56
N LEU A 94 13.78 1.32 3.59
CA LEU A 94 14.05 1.14 2.17
C LEU A 94 14.39 2.48 1.53
N ALA A 95 15.50 2.51 0.77
CA ALA A 95 15.92 3.67 -0.01
C ALA A 95 14.81 4.16 -0.93
N LEU A 96 14.73 5.47 -1.14
CA LEU A 96 13.70 6.12 -1.96
C LEU A 96 13.51 5.42 -3.31
N GLY A 97 12.26 5.04 -3.58
CA GLY A 97 11.84 4.42 -4.83
C GLY A 97 12.14 2.92 -4.94
N ARG A 98 12.79 2.31 -3.95
CA ARG A 98 12.88 0.85 -3.89
C ARG A 98 11.54 0.27 -3.49
N ILE A 99 11.13 -0.81 -4.15
CA ILE A 99 9.96 -1.58 -3.75
C ILE A 99 10.40 -2.94 -3.22
N ARG A 100 9.64 -3.49 -2.27
CA ARG A 100 9.87 -4.84 -1.76
C ARG A 100 8.56 -5.52 -1.42
N ILE A 101 8.39 -6.73 -1.94
CA ILE A 101 7.25 -7.61 -1.65
C ILE A 101 7.67 -8.61 -0.58
N LEU A 102 6.80 -8.82 0.41
CA LEU A 102 6.94 -9.87 1.41
C LEU A 102 5.63 -10.65 1.49
N ALA A 103 5.72 -11.98 1.60
CA ALA A 103 4.55 -12.84 1.80
C ALA A 103 3.94 -12.73 3.20
N ALA A 104 4.80 -12.48 4.20
CA ALA A 104 4.43 -12.37 5.61
C ALA A 104 5.49 -11.57 6.40
N GLY A 105 5.21 -11.30 7.67
CA GLY A 105 6.18 -10.79 8.65
C GLY A 105 5.65 -9.68 9.56
N GLY A 106 6.52 -9.15 10.41
CA GLY A 106 6.17 -8.09 11.35
C GLY A 106 5.90 -6.73 10.69
N ALA A 107 5.27 -5.83 11.46
CA ALA A 107 4.95 -4.47 11.00
C ALA A 107 6.13 -3.48 11.03
N GLY A 108 7.25 -3.87 11.62
CA GLY A 108 8.36 -2.95 11.88
C GLY A 108 7.91 -1.73 12.68
N SER A 109 8.35 -0.54 12.28
CA SER A 109 7.95 0.72 12.92
C SER A 109 6.60 1.27 12.42
N HIS A 110 6.06 0.77 11.30
CA HIS A 110 4.93 1.38 10.60
C HIS A 110 3.58 1.17 11.30
N ASN A 111 2.97 2.27 11.77
CA ASN A 111 1.75 2.23 12.59
C ASN A 111 0.52 1.66 11.86
N GLY A 112 0.40 1.86 10.54
CA GLY A 112 -0.65 1.27 9.72
C GLY A 112 -0.59 -0.25 9.70
N MET A 113 0.56 -0.81 9.33
CA MET A 113 0.77 -2.26 9.37
C MET A 113 0.62 -2.84 10.78
N LYS A 114 1.05 -2.15 11.85
CA LYS A 114 0.78 -2.57 13.24
C LYS A 114 -0.71 -2.69 13.52
N SER A 115 -1.49 -1.71 13.06
CA SER A 115 -2.96 -1.71 13.16
C SER A 115 -3.57 -2.89 12.41
N VAL A 116 -3.12 -3.14 11.18
CA VAL A 116 -3.59 -4.27 10.35
C VAL A 116 -3.31 -5.61 11.01
N ILE A 117 -2.07 -5.87 11.44
CA ILE A 117 -1.72 -7.13 12.12
C ILE A 117 -2.57 -7.32 13.39
N ARG A 118 -2.74 -6.26 14.19
CA ARG A 118 -3.56 -6.29 15.40
C ARG A 118 -5.03 -6.63 15.10
N ALA A 119 -5.62 -6.05 14.06
CA ALA A 119 -7.01 -6.24 13.71
C ALA A 119 -7.29 -7.62 13.06
N LEU A 120 -6.32 -8.15 12.31
CA LEU A 120 -6.44 -9.44 11.62
C LEU A 120 -5.96 -10.63 12.49
N GLY A 121 -5.13 -10.38 13.51
CA GLY A 121 -4.59 -11.41 14.39
C GLY A 121 -3.56 -12.32 13.73
N THR A 122 -2.94 -11.89 12.62
CA THR A 122 -1.94 -12.68 11.88
C THR A 122 -0.91 -11.77 11.20
N GLU A 123 0.28 -12.31 10.98
CA GLU A 123 1.34 -11.70 10.16
C GLU A 123 1.38 -12.26 8.72
N ASP A 124 0.57 -13.28 8.42
CA ASP A 124 0.47 -13.96 7.13
C ASP A 124 -0.33 -13.14 6.11
N ILE A 125 0.16 -11.94 5.87
CA ILE A 125 -0.47 -10.93 5.03
C ILE A 125 0.59 -10.41 4.06
N PRO A 126 0.41 -10.65 2.75
CA PRO A 126 1.27 -10.08 1.73
C PRO A 126 1.33 -8.56 1.81
N ARG A 127 2.50 -8.02 1.52
CA ARG A 127 2.73 -6.57 1.55
C ARG A 127 3.71 -6.12 0.49
N LEU A 128 3.46 -4.91 -0.01
CA LEU A 128 4.33 -4.18 -0.92
C LEU A 128 4.81 -2.91 -0.20
N ARG A 129 6.08 -2.92 0.19
CA ARG A 129 6.76 -1.82 0.86
C ARG A 129 7.36 -0.90 -0.20
N ILE A 130 7.21 0.41 -0.04
CA ILE A 130 7.80 1.40 -0.94
C ILE A 130 8.72 2.31 -0.14
N GLY A 131 9.99 2.30 -0.51
CA GLY A 131 11.03 3.04 0.18
C GLY A 131 10.88 4.54 0.05
N ILE A 132 11.02 5.20 1.20
CA ILE A 132 10.97 6.65 1.33
C ILE A 132 12.23 7.20 2.00
N GLU A 133 13.19 6.34 2.35
CA GLU A 133 14.43 6.74 3.02
C GLU A 133 15.27 7.63 2.10
N THR A 134 15.68 8.79 2.65
CA THR A 134 16.58 9.75 2.01
C THR A 134 17.44 10.40 3.08
N GLU A 135 18.60 10.93 2.67
CA GLU A 135 19.49 11.71 3.55
C GLU A 135 18.78 12.90 4.23
N ALA A 136 17.67 13.39 3.66
CA ALA A 136 16.87 14.48 4.20
C ALA A 136 16.06 14.10 5.45
N ARG A 137 15.93 12.81 5.76
CA ARG A 137 15.17 12.32 6.92
C ARG A 137 15.68 12.87 8.25
N GLY A 138 17.00 13.09 8.39
CA GLY A 138 17.60 13.45 9.67
C GLY A 138 17.23 12.47 10.80
N GLU A 139 17.10 12.98 12.03
CA GLU A 139 16.77 12.16 13.22
C GLU A 139 15.24 12.07 13.52
N SER A 140 14.39 12.94 12.95
CA SER A 140 12.96 13.03 13.28
C SER A 140 12.05 12.25 12.32
N GLY A 141 12.01 10.93 12.45
CA GLY A 141 11.23 10.05 11.56
C GLY A 141 9.71 10.29 11.51
N HIS A 142 9.08 10.85 12.55
CA HIS A 142 7.63 11.09 12.58
C HIS A 142 7.20 12.26 11.68
N ASP A 143 7.97 13.35 11.67
CA ASP A 143 7.65 14.51 10.83
C ASP A 143 7.93 14.20 9.35
N PHE A 144 8.99 13.42 9.10
CA PHE A 144 9.40 13.04 7.76
C PHE A 144 8.32 12.29 6.97
N VAL A 145 7.59 11.34 7.59
CA VAL A 145 6.52 10.60 6.88
C VAL A 145 5.34 11.52 6.53
N LEU A 146 5.09 12.55 7.31
CA LEU A 146 4.00 13.51 7.09
C LEU A 146 4.40 14.65 6.13
N ASP A 147 5.68 14.77 5.80
CA ASP A 147 6.14 15.70 4.77
C ASP A 147 5.79 15.23 3.36
N ARG A 148 5.74 16.17 2.43
CA ARG A 148 5.56 15.89 1.00
C ARG A 148 6.90 15.58 0.34
N PHE A 149 6.86 14.76 -0.71
CA PHE A 149 8.00 14.61 -1.61
C PHE A 149 8.30 15.93 -2.33
N SER A 150 9.57 16.28 -2.39
CA SER A 150 10.10 17.34 -3.24
C SER A 150 9.95 16.98 -4.72
N LYS A 151 10.09 17.98 -5.60
CA LYS A 151 10.06 17.77 -7.06
C LYS A 151 11.12 16.79 -7.56
N ASN A 152 12.27 16.71 -6.89
CA ASN A 152 13.34 15.79 -7.28
C ASN A 152 13.04 14.36 -6.79
N GLU A 153 12.53 14.21 -5.57
CA GLU A 153 12.09 12.90 -5.07
C GLU A 153 10.97 12.32 -5.94
N TRP A 154 10.02 13.14 -6.40
CA TRP A 154 8.97 12.69 -7.32
C TRP A 154 9.50 12.07 -8.62
N LYS A 155 10.69 12.45 -9.10
CA LYS A 155 11.32 11.82 -10.28
C LYS A 155 11.71 10.36 -10.02
N VAL A 156 11.96 10.01 -8.77
CA VAL A 156 12.30 8.65 -8.31
C VAL A 156 11.05 7.88 -7.88
N VAL A 157 10.11 8.57 -7.21
CA VAL A 157 8.86 7.97 -6.72
C VAL A 157 7.94 7.57 -7.87
N LEU A 158 7.82 8.36 -8.94
CA LEU A 158 6.92 8.05 -10.05
C LEU A 158 7.22 6.68 -10.71
N PRO A 159 8.49 6.37 -11.09
CA PRO A 159 8.84 5.02 -11.53
C PRO A 159 8.52 3.94 -10.51
N ALA A 160 8.77 4.19 -9.21
CA ALA A 160 8.47 3.22 -8.16
C ALA A 160 6.97 2.91 -8.04
N LEU A 161 6.11 3.92 -8.21
CA LEU A 161 4.66 3.72 -8.25
C LEU A 161 4.24 2.86 -9.47
N GLN A 162 4.87 3.07 -10.62
CA GLN A 162 4.63 2.24 -11.82
C GLN A 162 5.06 0.79 -11.57
N SER A 163 6.27 0.57 -11.04
CA SER A 163 6.74 -0.76 -10.66
C SER A 163 5.85 -1.41 -9.60
N ALA A 164 5.28 -0.64 -8.67
CA ALA A 164 4.33 -1.13 -7.69
C ALA A 164 3.02 -1.63 -8.34
N VAL A 165 2.49 -0.90 -9.33
CA VAL A 165 1.33 -1.33 -10.12
C VAL A 165 1.64 -2.61 -10.89
N GLU A 166 2.76 -2.67 -11.60
CA GLU A 166 3.19 -3.86 -12.34
C GLU A 166 3.41 -5.07 -11.42
N ALA A 167 3.94 -4.85 -10.21
CA ALA A 167 4.10 -5.88 -9.20
C ALA A 167 2.77 -6.47 -8.75
N ILE A 168 1.75 -5.62 -8.57
CA ILE A 168 0.39 -6.05 -8.25
C ILE A 168 -0.19 -6.88 -9.41
N ASP A 169 0.02 -6.46 -10.67
CA ASP A 169 -0.45 -7.21 -11.84
C ASP A 169 0.21 -8.58 -11.97
N VAL A 170 1.53 -8.65 -11.77
CA VAL A 170 2.26 -9.93 -11.75
C VAL A 170 1.75 -10.82 -10.63
N PHE A 171 1.50 -10.27 -9.44
CA PHE A 171 0.94 -11.06 -8.34
C PHE A 171 -0.46 -11.57 -8.70
N CYS A 172 -1.35 -10.73 -9.22
CA CYS A 172 -2.69 -11.13 -9.63
C CYS A 172 -2.67 -12.26 -10.68
N GLY A 173 -1.77 -12.18 -11.67
CA GLY A 173 -1.73 -13.14 -12.78
C GLY A 173 -0.83 -14.36 -12.59
N ARG A 174 0.24 -14.25 -11.78
CA ARG A 174 1.32 -15.26 -11.68
C ARG A 174 1.69 -15.66 -10.26
N GLY A 175 1.06 -15.06 -9.24
CA GLY A 175 1.32 -15.37 -7.84
C GLY A 175 2.49 -14.61 -7.22
N ILE A 176 2.62 -14.73 -5.91
CA ILE A 176 3.53 -13.90 -5.10
C ILE A 176 5.00 -14.20 -5.37
N ASP A 177 5.34 -15.48 -5.59
CA ASP A 177 6.74 -15.90 -5.76
C ASP A 177 7.35 -15.29 -7.02
N GLU A 178 6.57 -15.25 -8.10
CA GLU A 178 6.98 -14.61 -9.36
C GLU A 178 7.11 -13.09 -9.19
N ALA A 179 6.16 -12.46 -8.49
CA ALA A 179 6.23 -11.04 -8.20
C ALA A 179 7.48 -10.70 -7.36
N MET A 180 7.75 -11.46 -6.31
CA MET A 180 8.96 -11.31 -5.48
C MET A 180 10.24 -11.50 -6.31
N THR A 181 10.30 -12.53 -7.16
CA THR A 181 11.47 -12.81 -8.00
C THR A 181 11.79 -11.67 -8.97
N ARG A 182 10.77 -10.99 -9.49
CA ARG A 182 10.95 -9.86 -10.42
C ARG A 182 11.30 -8.56 -9.70
N PHE A 183 10.61 -8.25 -8.61
CA PHE A 183 10.62 -6.91 -8.03
C PHE A 183 11.46 -6.77 -6.76
N ASN A 184 11.91 -7.86 -6.12
CA ASN A 184 12.81 -7.79 -4.96
C ASN A 184 14.29 -7.77 -5.34
N ARG A 185 14.64 -7.43 -6.59
CA ARG A 185 16.03 -7.45 -7.04
C ARG A 185 16.81 -6.30 -6.41
N TRP A 186 17.99 -6.64 -5.92
CA TRP A 186 18.95 -5.71 -5.35
C TRP A 186 19.97 -5.41 -6.44
N GLU A 187 19.68 -4.44 -7.30
CA GLU A 187 20.74 -3.77 -8.09
C GLU A 187 21.25 -2.57 -7.32
#